data_AF-A0A1H8YTC0-F1
#
_entry.id   AF-A0A1H8YTC0-F1
#
_cell.length_a   1.000
_cell.length_b   1.000
_cell.length_c   1.000
_cell.angle_alpha   90.00
_cell.angle_beta   90.00
_cell.angle_gamma   90.00
#
_symmetry.space_group_name_H-M   'P 1'
#
loop_
_entity.id
_entity.type
_entity.pdbx_description
1 polymer ?
#
loop_
_entity_poly.entity_id
_entity_poly.type
_entity_poly.pdbx_seq_one_letter_code
_entity_poly.pdbx_strand_id
1 'polypeptide(L)'
;MKVYVLKVIIKDTHPPIWRRVVVPAGISFSQLNLILNTAMGWNGYHLSSYEFKSYLVSIVDEPEEFYSGFGPYEDIDAANTCIDEFLDDEDIKSFTYTYDFGDNWTHTVQIEKRLDDYIGPCPMVLKYKGDTPWEDCGGVWGFYDYLEILKNPLHEEYDEIYEWTGGGVPEYDVELVNRELTGLVLSKEKHSPMSTSEVYESYFNDNKLYTIEFEHNDEGIQLGETAEYKYFVELMEELSKNDKRLSEILSKKIITEEEKYEIHNSLFNANIRIIMALMANDKLSQKLFDIMGEQKAASFIDDVNNSTIEVMDKIINTIMSEDN
;
A
#
# COMPACT_ATOMS: atom_id res chain seq x y z
N MET A 1 -5.18 15.08 -22.84
CA MET A 1 -4.66 15.15 -21.47
C MET A 1 -3.99 13.82 -21.16
N LYS A 2 -2.98 13.82 -20.30
CA LYS A 2 -2.32 12.59 -19.91
C LYS A 2 -3.22 11.79 -18.96
N VAL A 3 -3.33 10.49 -19.18
CA VAL A 3 -4.17 9.58 -18.38
C VAL A 3 -3.52 8.19 -18.24
N TYR A 4 -3.93 7.47 -17.20
CA TYR A 4 -3.66 6.05 -17.02
C TYR A 4 -4.93 5.24 -17.20
N VAL A 5 -4.83 4.10 -17.90
CA VAL A 5 -5.90 3.10 -17.96
C VAL A 5 -5.57 2.01 -16.97
N LEU A 6 -6.35 1.94 -15.90
CA LEU A 6 -6.17 1.01 -14.81
C LEU A 6 -7.22 -0.10 -14.89
N LYS A 7 -6.83 -1.34 -14.60
CA LYS A 7 -7.76 -2.43 -14.35
C LYS A 7 -7.68 -2.83 -12.88
N VAL A 8 -8.73 -2.52 -12.14
CA VAL A 8 -8.88 -2.73 -10.71
C VAL A 8 -9.65 -4.03 -10.51
N ILE A 9 -9.04 -5.00 -9.82
CA ILE A 9 -9.58 -6.35 -9.67
C ILE A 9 -9.62 -6.69 -8.19
N ILE A 10 -10.80 -7.00 -7.64
CA ILE A 10 -10.89 -7.51 -6.26
C ILE A 10 -10.25 -8.91 -6.22
N LYS A 11 -9.28 -9.11 -5.34
CA LYS A 11 -8.63 -10.42 -5.14
C LYS A 11 -9.64 -11.43 -4.58
N ASP A 12 -9.39 -12.70 -4.86
CA ASP A 12 -10.14 -13.84 -4.30
C ASP A 12 -11.66 -13.86 -4.60
N THR A 13 -12.08 -13.17 -5.68
CA THR A 13 -13.47 -13.21 -6.15
C THR A 13 -13.69 -14.20 -7.30
N HIS A 14 -14.74 -15.02 -7.19
CA HIS A 14 -15.29 -15.87 -8.23
C HIS A 14 -16.83 -15.77 -8.31
N PRO A 15 -17.42 -15.36 -9.46
CA PRO A 15 -16.77 -14.87 -10.66
C PRO A 15 -15.96 -13.58 -10.39
N PRO A 16 -14.96 -13.25 -11.23
CA PRO A 16 -14.08 -12.12 -10.97
C PRO A 16 -14.83 -10.78 -11.06
N ILE A 17 -14.64 -9.94 -10.04
CA ILE A 17 -15.17 -8.58 -9.97
C ILE A 17 -14.06 -7.60 -10.33
N TRP A 18 -14.28 -6.79 -11.37
CA TRP A 18 -13.29 -5.79 -11.80
C TRP A 18 -13.90 -4.59 -12.51
N ARG A 19 -13.15 -3.48 -12.50
CA ARG A 19 -13.43 -2.24 -13.22
C ARG A 19 -12.21 -1.84 -14.03
N ARG A 20 -12.42 -1.36 -15.26
CA ARG A 20 -11.38 -0.72 -16.07
C ARG A 20 -11.68 0.75 -16.12
N VAL A 21 -10.80 1.56 -15.54
CA VAL A 21 -11.01 2.97 -15.28
C VAL A 21 -9.94 3.78 -16.01
N VAL A 22 -10.32 4.89 -16.63
CA VAL A 22 -9.38 5.93 -17.07
C VAL A 22 -9.27 6.98 -15.98
N VAL A 23 -8.05 7.30 -15.56
CA VAL A 23 -7.77 8.26 -14.48
C VAL A 23 -6.84 9.36 -14.99
N PRO A 24 -7.04 10.63 -14.59
CA PRO A 24 -6.17 11.72 -15.03
C PRO A 24 -4.80 11.64 -14.35
N ALA A 25 -3.75 12.02 -15.07
CA ALA A 25 -2.44 12.28 -14.47
C ALA A 25 -2.43 13.55 -13.61
N GLY A 26 -1.42 13.71 -12.75
CA GLY A 26 -1.20 14.90 -11.93
C GLY A 26 -2.08 15.04 -10.67
N ILE A 27 -2.78 13.97 -10.27
CA ILE A 27 -3.54 13.90 -9.01
C ILE A 27 -2.73 13.17 -7.92
N SER A 28 -3.13 13.30 -6.66
CA SER A 28 -2.57 12.51 -5.55
C SER A 28 -3.18 11.12 -5.46
N PHE A 29 -2.56 10.26 -4.65
CA PHE A 29 -3.16 9.00 -4.21
C PHE A 29 -4.45 9.21 -3.39
N SER A 30 -4.56 10.28 -2.59
CA SER A 30 -5.83 10.62 -1.91
C SER A 30 -6.96 10.93 -2.89
N GLN A 31 -6.67 11.60 -4.00
CA GLN A 31 -7.65 11.81 -5.06
C GLN A 31 -7.93 10.53 -5.88
N LEU A 32 -6.94 9.65 -6.00
CA LEU A 32 -7.14 8.33 -6.60
C LEU A 32 -8.09 7.48 -5.76
N ASN A 33 -8.06 7.57 -4.42
CA ASN A 33 -9.00 6.89 -3.52
C ASN A 33 -10.45 7.18 -3.89
N LEU A 34 -10.77 8.48 -4.05
CA LEU A 34 -12.11 8.91 -4.47
C LEU A 34 -12.51 8.25 -5.80
N ILE A 35 -11.64 8.27 -6.80
CA ILE A 35 -11.93 7.67 -8.11
C ILE A 35 -12.13 6.15 -8.00
N LEU A 36 -11.27 5.44 -7.26
CA LEU A 36 -11.34 3.98 -7.13
C LEU A 36 -12.58 3.55 -6.36
N ASN A 37 -12.90 4.22 -5.25
CA ASN A 37 -14.10 3.94 -4.45
C ASN A 37 -15.37 4.19 -5.26
N THR A 38 -15.50 5.34 -5.91
CA THR A 38 -16.63 5.62 -6.80
C THR A 38 -16.71 4.59 -7.94
N ALA A 39 -15.58 4.21 -8.54
CA ALA A 39 -15.57 3.19 -9.60
C ALA A 39 -16.04 1.82 -9.11
N MET A 40 -15.73 1.45 -7.88
CA MET A 40 -16.17 0.19 -7.25
C MET A 40 -17.63 0.24 -6.77
N GLY A 41 -18.20 1.44 -6.59
CA GLY A 41 -19.55 1.65 -6.05
C GLY A 41 -19.57 1.79 -4.52
N TRP A 42 -18.46 2.26 -3.95
CA TRP A 42 -18.21 2.39 -2.52
C TRP A 42 -18.20 3.85 -2.08
N ASN A 43 -18.48 4.09 -0.79
CA ASN A 43 -18.72 5.43 -0.26
C ASN A 43 -17.44 6.14 0.19
N GLY A 44 -16.38 5.39 0.44
CA GLY A 44 -15.07 5.95 0.77
C GLY A 44 -14.89 6.39 2.21
N TYR A 45 -15.60 5.75 3.16
CA TYR A 45 -15.53 6.10 4.58
C TYR A 45 -14.39 5.42 5.35
N HIS A 46 -13.69 4.48 4.71
CA HIS A 46 -12.62 3.72 5.34
C HIS A 46 -11.24 4.13 4.83
N LEU A 47 -10.24 3.87 5.68
CA LEU A 47 -8.83 4.06 5.33
C LEU A 47 -8.41 3.17 4.16
N SER A 48 -7.36 3.59 3.49
CA SER A 48 -6.84 2.90 2.32
C SER A 48 -5.32 2.93 2.23
N SER A 49 -4.76 2.00 1.46
CA SER A 49 -3.33 1.96 1.17
C SER A 49 -3.03 1.46 -0.23
N TYR A 50 -1.86 1.86 -0.74
CA TYR A 50 -1.30 1.40 -2.01
C TYR A 50 0.08 0.80 -1.80
N GLU A 51 0.24 -0.49 -2.09
CA GLU A 51 1.52 -1.18 -1.92
C GLU A 51 2.23 -1.38 -3.26
N PHE A 52 3.43 -0.81 -3.36
CA PHE A 52 4.34 -0.98 -4.49
C PHE A 52 5.49 -1.90 -4.09
N LYS A 53 5.25 -3.22 -4.16
CA LYS A 53 6.22 -4.26 -3.75
C LYS A 53 7.62 -4.08 -4.34
N SER A 54 7.71 -3.64 -5.59
CA SER A 54 8.98 -3.43 -6.28
C SER A 54 9.85 -2.35 -5.62
N TYR A 55 9.23 -1.40 -4.92
CA TYR A 55 9.86 -0.27 -4.24
C TYR A 55 9.82 -0.40 -2.73
N LEU A 56 9.08 -1.38 -2.20
CA LEU A 56 8.84 -1.51 -0.76
C LEU A 56 8.28 -0.21 -0.20
N VAL A 57 7.34 0.38 -0.93
CA VAL A 57 6.62 1.58 -0.53
C VAL A 57 5.16 1.22 -0.31
N SER A 58 4.60 1.75 0.77
CA SER A 58 3.17 1.77 1.06
C SER A 58 2.74 3.23 1.08
N ILE A 59 1.77 3.60 0.27
CA ILE A 59 1.21 4.95 0.26
C ILE A 59 -0.08 4.89 1.05
N VAL A 60 -0.15 5.61 2.17
CA VAL A 60 -1.23 5.50 3.16
C VAL A 60 -1.83 6.87 3.46
N ASP A 61 -3.09 6.85 3.89
CA ASP A 61 -3.71 8.02 4.49
C ASP A 61 -3.10 8.28 5.88
N GLU A 62 -2.64 9.51 6.14
CA GLU A 62 -2.21 9.98 7.47
C GLU A 62 -1.13 9.07 8.15
N PRO A 63 0.05 8.90 7.53
CA PRO A 63 1.09 7.96 7.99
C PRO A 63 1.60 8.24 9.41
N GLU A 64 1.54 9.50 9.88
CA GLU A 64 1.99 9.88 11.23
C GLU A 64 1.08 9.32 12.34
N GLU A 65 -0.19 9.05 12.04
CA GLU A 65 -1.16 8.55 13.03
C GLU A 65 -1.19 7.02 13.09
N PHE A 66 -0.88 6.35 11.98
CA PHE A 66 -1.03 4.90 11.82
C PHE A 66 0.28 4.16 11.52
N TYR A 67 1.43 4.80 11.77
CA TYR A 67 2.75 4.23 11.48
C TYR A 67 2.85 2.79 11.97
N SER A 68 2.78 1.85 11.03
CA SER A 68 2.74 0.44 11.39
C SER A 68 4.12 0.01 11.89
N GLY A 69 5.21 0.59 11.38
CA GLY A 69 6.61 0.37 11.81
C GLY A 69 7.13 -1.07 11.66
N PHE A 70 6.23 -2.04 11.50
CA PHE A 70 6.45 -3.48 11.59
C PHE A 70 6.48 -4.18 10.21
N GLY A 71 6.31 -3.45 9.10
CA GLY A 71 6.40 -3.98 7.74
C GLY A 71 7.69 -3.58 7.00
N PRO A 72 8.03 -4.24 5.87
CA PRO A 72 9.15 -3.84 5.03
C PRO A 72 8.90 -2.54 4.27
N TYR A 73 7.67 -2.01 4.31
CA TYR A 73 7.26 -0.89 3.50
C TYR A 73 7.58 0.44 4.20
N GLU A 74 8.14 1.38 3.45
CA GLU A 74 8.16 2.79 3.83
C GLU A 74 6.78 3.37 3.61
N ASP A 75 6.16 3.88 4.68
CA ASP A 75 4.87 4.55 4.64
C ASP A 75 5.06 5.99 4.14
N ILE A 76 4.46 6.33 3.00
CA ILE A 76 4.48 7.67 2.39
C ILE A 76 3.05 8.22 2.38
N ASP A 77 2.91 9.52 2.61
CA ASP A 77 1.61 10.18 2.67
C ASP A 77 0.91 10.23 1.29
N ALA A 78 -0.31 9.68 1.23
CA ALA A 78 -1.17 9.69 0.05
C ALA A 78 -1.53 11.10 -0.43
N ALA A 79 -1.66 12.08 0.47
CA ALA A 79 -2.01 13.45 0.13
C ALA A 79 -0.89 14.15 -0.66
N ASN A 80 0.34 13.90 -0.22
CA ASN A 80 1.55 14.56 -0.68
C ASN A 80 2.25 13.86 -1.85
N THR A 81 1.72 12.72 -2.32
CA THR A 81 2.37 11.91 -3.36
C THR A 81 1.59 11.93 -4.67
N CYS A 82 2.24 12.33 -5.77
CA CYS A 82 1.63 12.29 -7.09
C CYS A 82 1.53 10.85 -7.60
N ILE A 83 0.40 10.49 -8.22
CA ILE A 83 0.30 9.17 -8.86
C ILE A 83 1.30 9.01 -10.01
N ASP A 84 1.70 10.11 -10.65
CA ASP A 84 2.61 10.09 -11.81
C ASP A 84 3.99 9.52 -11.43
N GLU A 85 4.45 9.77 -10.21
CA GLU A 85 5.76 9.32 -9.70
C GLU A 85 5.90 7.79 -9.73
N PHE A 86 4.78 7.07 -9.60
CA PHE A 86 4.75 5.62 -9.65
C PHE A 86 4.20 5.10 -10.98
N LEU A 87 3.13 5.72 -11.49
CA LEU A 87 2.42 5.18 -12.65
C LEU A 87 3.15 5.43 -13.97
N ASP A 88 4.08 6.39 -14.03
CA ASP A 88 4.94 6.59 -15.21
C ASP A 88 6.07 5.57 -15.32
N ASP A 89 6.49 4.98 -14.20
CA ASP A 89 7.56 3.99 -14.23
C ASP A 89 7.10 2.75 -15.01
N GLU A 90 7.77 2.48 -16.12
CA GLU A 90 7.44 1.34 -16.98
C GLU A 90 7.69 0.00 -16.28
N ASP A 91 8.56 -0.08 -15.27
CA ASP A 91 8.78 -1.32 -14.52
C ASP A 91 7.62 -1.64 -13.57
N ILE A 92 6.79 -0.65 -13.24
CA ILE A 92 5.54 -0.85 -12.51
C ILE A 92 4.44 -1.29 -13.49
N LYS A 93 4.10 -2.57 -13.42
CA LYS A 93 2.96 -3.14 -14.18
C LYS A 93 1.69 -3.24 -13.34
N SER A 94 1.83 -3.33 -12.03
CA SER A 94 0.71 -3.42 -11.09
C SER A 94 1.14 -3.09 -9.67
N PHE A 95 0.15 -2.71 -8.85
CA PHE A 95 0.29 -2.50 -7.41
C PHE A 95 -0.93 -3.09 -6.68
N THR A 96 -0.83 -3.24 -5.36
CA THR A 96 -1.98 -3.60 -4.52
C THR A 96 -2.67 -2.32 -4.05
N TYR A 97 -3.99 -2.30 -4.07
CA TYR A 97 -4.80 -1.26 -3.42
C TYR A 97 -5.69 -1.93 -2.38
N THR A 98 -5.59 -1.52 -1.12
CA THR A 98 -6.42 -2.04 -0.04
C THR A 98 -7.37 -0.93 0.42
N TYR A 99 -8.65 -1.24 0.47
CA TYR A 99 -9.69 -0.37 1.01
C TYR A 99 -10.32 -1.06 2.22
N ASP A 100 -10.60 -0.28 3.26
CA ASP A 100 -11.12 -0.76 4.53
C ASP A 100 -10.22 -1.79 5.22
N PHE A 101 -9.43 -1.34 6.19
CA PHE A 101 -8.53 -2.24 6.94
C PHE A 101 -9.28 -3.19 7.88
N GLY A 102 -10.58 -2.97 8.13
CA GLY A 102 -11.43 -3.93 8.85
C GLY A 102 -11.80 -5.12 7.96
N ASP A 103 -12.47 -4.85 6.85
CA ASP A 103 -12.91 -5.88 5.89
C ASP A 103 -11.78 -6.38 4.96
N ASN A 104 -10.70 -5.62 4.85
CA ASN A 104 -9.50 -5.89 4.06
C ASN A 104 -9.78 -6.14 2.56
N TRP A 105 -10.54 -5.24 1.93
CA TRP A 105 -10.82 -5.31 0.50
C TRP A 105 -9.56 -5.06 -0.33
N THR A 106 -8.89 -6.15 -0.70
CA THR A 106 -7.62 -6.08 -1.42
C THR A 106 -7.84 -6.17 -2.93
N HIS A 107 -7.24 -5.26 -3.67
CA HIS A 107 -7.31 -5.17 -5.13
C HIS A 107 -5.95 -5.38 -5.76
N THR A 108 -5.92 -6.05 -6.91
CA THR A 108 -4.81 -5.91 -7.86
C THR A 108 -5.15 -4.81 -8.84
N VAL A 109 -4.34 -3.76 -8.89
CA VAL A 109 -4.50 -2.68 -9.87
C VAL A 109 -3.43 -2.84 -10.95
N GLN A 110 -3.86 -3.10 -12.17
CA GLN A 110 -2.96 -3.26 -13.33
C GLN A 110 -2.92 -1.97 -14.14
N ILE A 111 -1.72 -1.50 -14.47
CA ILE A 111 -1.51 -0.34 -15.35
C ILE A 111 -1.49 -0.84 -16.80
N GLU A 112 -2.64 -0.79 -17.48
CA GLU A 112 -2.78 -1.34 -18.83
C GLU A 112 -2.25 -0.39 -19.92
N LYS A 113 -2.45 0.92 -19.75
CA LYS A 113 -1.98 1.94 -20.72
C LYS A 113 -1.60 3.25 -20.02
N ARG A 114 -0.63 3.94 -20.60
CA ARG A 114 -0.23 5.32 -20.33
C ARG A 114 -0.47 6.11 -21.62
N LEU A 115 -1.29 7.16 -21.60
CA LEU A 115 -1.68 7.89 -22.80
C LEU A 115 -1.50 9.39 -22.59
N ASP A 116 -0.64 10.04 -23.35
CA ASP A 116 -0.36 11.49 -23.20
C ASP A 116 -1.45 12.39 -23.81
N ASP A 117 -2.06 11.94 -24.91
CA ASP A 117 -3.01 12.72 -25.71
C ASP A 117 -4.43 12.13 -25.69
N TYR A 118 -4.92 11.75 -24.50
CA TYR A 118 -6.28 11.21 -24.40
C TYR A 118 -7.34 12.30 -24.63
N ILE A 119 -8.33 11.94 -25.45
CA ILE A 119 -9.51 12.76 -25.79
C ILE A 119 -10.75 11.95 -25.42
N GLY A 120 -11.43 12.36 -24.36
CA GLY A 120 -12.66 11.73 -23.88
C GLY A 120 -12.98 12.13 -22.44
N PRO A 121 -14.11 11.67 -21.89
CA PRO A 121 -14.43 11.84 -20.49
C PRO A 121 -13.38 11.16 -19.60
N CYS A 122 -12.99 11.84 -18.52
CA CYS A 122 -12.02 11.38 -17.54
C CYS A 122 -12.26 12.11 -16.20
N PRO A 123 -12.30 11.42 -15.05
CA PRO A 123 -12.23 9.96 -14.92
C PRO A 123 -13.50 9.24 -15.41
N MET A 124 -13.38 7.96 -15.77
CA MET A 124 -14.52 7.15 -16.26
C MET A 124 -14.23 5.64 -16.21
N VAL A 125 -15.23 4.83 -15.90
CA VAL A 125 -15.22 3.37 -16.10
C VAL A 125 -15.51 3.05 -17.56
N LEU A 126 -14.52 2.44 -18.23
CA LEU A 126 -14.58 2.04 -19.64
C LEU A 126 -15.24 0.68 -19.84
N LYS A 127 -15.00 -0.26 -18.91
CA LYS A 127 -15.52 -1.63 -18.93
C LYS A 127 -15.56 -2.19 -17.51
N TYR A 128 -16.40 -3.17 -17.26
CA TYR A 128 -16.52 -3.82 -15.94
C TYR A 128 -16.95 -5.28 -16.07
N LYS A 129 -16.88 -6.00 -14.95
CA LYS A 129 -17.54 -7.29 -14.73
C LYS A 129 -17.83 -7.46 -13.25
N GLY A 130 -18.96 -8.08 -12.93
CA GLY A 130 -19.39 -8.36 -11.56
C GLY A 130 -20.06 -7.15 -10.92
N ASP A 131 -21.02 -7.43 -10.06
CA ASP A 131 -21.81 -6.45 -9.32
C ASP A 131 -20.99 -5.80 -8.19
N THR A 132 -21.61 -4.92 -7.41
CA THR A 132 -20.95 -4.19 -6.31
C THR A 132 -21.05 -5.02 -5.03
N PRO A 133 -19.93 -5.52 -4.45
CA PRO A 133 -19.98 -6.09 -3.11
C PRO A 133 -20.44 -5.04 -2.09
N TRP A 134 -21.22 -5.47 -1.10
CA TRP A 134 -21.61 -4.60 0.00
C TRP A 134 -20.36 -4.16 0.77
N GLU A 135 -20.30 -2.88 1.16
CA GLU A 135 -19.37 -2.43 2.20
C GLU A 135 -19.79 -3.05 3.55
N ASP A 136 -18.85 -3.16 4.49
CA ASP A 136 -19.08 -3.65 5.85
C ASP A 136 -19.64 -5.08 5.95
N CYS A 137 -19.48 -5.91 4.91
CA CYS A 137 -19.94 -7.29 4.94
C CYS A 137 -18.89 -8.27 5.44
N GLY A 138 -17.77 -7.83 6.00
CA GLY A 138 -16.68 -8.71 6.45
C GLY A 138 -15.76 -9.15 5.31
N GLY A 139 -15.58 -8.28 4.31
CA GLY A 139 -14.70 -8.52 3.18
C GLY A 139 -15.19 -9.61 2.22
N VAL A 140 -14.24 -10.16 1.44
CA VAL A 140 -14.54 -11.18 0.42
C VAL A 140 -15.21 -12.42 1.01
N TRP A 141 -14.83 -12.84 2.22
CA TRP A 141 -15.38 -14.02 2.87
C TRP A 141 -16.85 -13.80 3.26
N GLY A 142 -17.13 -12.71 3.99
CA GLY A 142 -18.50 -12.44 4.40
C GLY A 142 -19.42 -12.10 3.21
N PHE A 143 -18.88 -11.54 2.13
CA PHE A 143 -19.63 -11.41 0.86
C PHE A 143 -20.13 -12.76 0.33
N TYR A 144 -19.28 -13.80 0.32
CA TYR A 144 -19.69 -15.13 -0.13
C TYR A 144 -20.59 -15.84 0.87
N ASP A 145 -20.37 -15.66 2.17
CA ASP A 145 -21.27 -16.19 3.19
C ASP A 145 -22.68 -15.63 3.03
N TYR A 146 -22.81 -14.31 2.84
CA TYR A 146 -24.11 -13.66 2.61
C TYR A 146 -24.77 -14.17 1.32
N LEU A 147 -24.00 -14.36 0.25
CA LEU A 147 -24.50 -14.96 -0.98
C LEU A 147 -25.04 -16.39 -0.78
N GLU A 148 -24.40 -17.20 0.07
CA GLU A 148 -24.89 -18.56 0.37
C GLU A 148 -26.13 -18.53 1.27
N ILE A 149 -26.16 -17.64 2.26
CA ILE A 149 -27.33 -17.43 3.14
C ILE A 149 -28.54 -17.05 2.29
N LEU A 150 -28.42 -16.05 1.41
CA LEU A 150 -29.49 -15.56 0.55
C LEU A 150 -30.02 -16.61 -0.45
N LYS A 151 -29.28 -17.69 -0.73
CA LYS A 151 -29.77 -18.82 -1.55
C LYS A 151 -30.68 -19.77 -0.77
N ASN A 152 -30.67 -19.73 0.56
CA ASN A 152 -31.40 -20.66 1.42
C ASN A 152 -32.36 -19.93 2.37
N PRO A 153 -33.64 -19.75 1.99
CA PRO A 153 -34.68 -19.18 2.86
C PRO A 153 -34.94 -19.93 4.17
N LEU A 154 -34.33 -21.11 4.39
CA LEU A 154 -34.40 -21.87 5.64
C LEU A 154 -33.15 -21.71 6.51
N HIS A 155 -32.15 -20.93 6.07
CA HIS A 155 -30.98 -20.61 6.90
C HIS A 155 -31.41 -19.78 8.11
N GLU A 156 -30.81 -20.03 9.27
CA GLU A 156 -31.22 -19.35 10.51
C GLU A 156 -31.00 -17.83 10.46
N GLU A 157 -29.99 -17.38 9.71
CA GLU A 157 -29.67 -15.97 9.49
C GLU A 157 -30.34 -15.35 8.25
N TYR A 158 -31.20 -16.09 7.52
CA TYR A 158 -31.75 -15.61 6.24
C TYR A 158 -32.50 -14.28 6.37
N ASP A 159 -33.41 -14.17 7.33
CA ASP A 159 -34.26 -12.98 7.46
C ASP A 159 -33.43 -11.72 7.79
N GLU A 160 -32.41 -11.86 8.64
CA GLU A 160 -31.49 -10.77 9.01
C GLU A 160 -30.65 -10.30 7.82
N ILE A 161 -30.02 -11.24 7.10
CA ILE A 161 -29.21 -10.92 5.93
C ILE A 161 -30.07 -10.40 4.78
N TYR A 162 -31.28 -10.92 4.60
CA TYR A 162 -32.21 -10.41 3.58
C TYR A 162 -32.61 -8.96 3.86
N GLU A 163 -32.93 -8.63 5.11
CA GLU A 163 -33.25 -7.26 5.51
C GLU A 163 -32.05 -6.32 5.33
N TRP A 164 -30.85 -6.74 5.76
CA TRP A 164 -29.63 -5.94 5.66
C TRP A 164 -29.19 -5.70 4.20
N THR A 165 -29.23 -6.74 3.36
CA THR A 165 -28.79 -6.66 1.96
C THR A 165 -29.84 -6.09 1.00
N GLY A 166 -31.11 -6.00 1.43
CA GLY A 166 -32.23 -5.77 0.52
C GLY A 166 -32.54 -6.97 -0.39
N GLY A 167 -32.03 -8.16 -0.05
CA GLY A 167 -32.34 -9.42 -0.71
C GLY A 167 -31.49 -9.79 -1.91
N GLY A 168 -30.39 -9.08 -2.17
CA GLY A 168 -29.49 -9.40 -3.27
C GLY A 168 -28.33 -8.42 -3.42
N VAL A 169 -27.30 -8.82 -4.18
CA VAL A 169 -26.15 -7.96 -4.47
C VAL A 169 -26.62 -6.77 -5.32
N PRO A 170 -26.24 -5.52 -4.96
CA PRO A 170 -26.55 -4.35 -5.76
C PRO A 170 -25.99 -4.49 -7.18
N GLU A 171 -26.86 -4.38 -8.19
CA GLU A 171 -26.44 -4.38 -9.59
C GLU A 171 -25.49 -3.20 -9.86
N TYR A 172 -24.40 -3.46 -10.59
CA TYR A 172 -23.46 -2.40 -10.93
C TYR A 172 -24.02 -1.47 -12.03
N ASP A 173 -24.49 -0.29 -11.63
CA ASP A 173 -24.96 0.77 -12.52
C ASP A 173 -23.79 1.64 -13.01
N VAL A 174 -23.20 1.26 -14.15
CA VAL A 174 -22.06 1.96 -14.74
C VAL A 174 -22.42 3.36 -15.22
N GLU A 175 -23.67 3.62 -15.59
CA GLU A 175 -24.16 4.93 -16.00
C GLU A 175 -24.22 5.90 -14.82
N LEU A 176 -24.73 5.46 -13.66
CA LEU A 176 -24.70 6.22 -12.41
C LEU A 176 -23.25 6.51 -11.98
N VAL A 177 -22.41 5.48 -11.92
CA VAL A 177 -20.99 5.62 -11.54
C VAL A 177 -20.27 6.59 -12.47
N ASN A 178 -20.47 6.48 -13.79
CA ASN A 178 -19.83 7.38 -14.73
C ASN A 178 -20.39 8.81 -14.67
N ARG A 179 -21.64 9.00 -14.28
CA ARG A 179 -22.18 10.35 -14.03
C ARG A 179 -21.48 11.03 -12.85
N GLU A 180 -21.16 10.28 -11.80
CA GLU A 180 -20.41 10.78 -10.66
C GLU A 180 -18.94 11.04 -11.03
N LEU A 181 -18.28 10.05 -11.65
CA LEU A 181 -16.87 10.18 -12.07
C LEU A 181 -16.66 11.31 -13.07
N THR A 182 -17.54 11.49 -14.05
CA THR A 182 -17.38 12.59 -15.02
C THR A 182 -17.71 13.96 -14.42
N GLY A 183 -18.35 13.98 -13.25
CA GLY A 183 -18.46 15.17 -12.41
C GLY A 183 -17.10 15.62 -11.87
N LEU A 184 -16.20 14.68 -11.55
CA LEU A 184 -14.84 14.89 -11.02
C LEU A 184 -13.88 15.45 -12.08
N VAL A 185 -14.21 16.59 -12.68
CA VAL A 185 -13.38 17.20 -13.71
C VAL A 185 -12.07 17.70 -13.08
N LEU A 186 -10.94 17.36 -13.70
CA LEU A 186 -9.65 17.91 -13.33
C LEU A 186 -9.65 19.44 -13.55
N SER A 187 -9.58 20.18 -12.45
CA SER A 187 -9.51 21.63 -12.44
C SER A 187 -8.21 22.11 -13.09
N LYS A 188 -8.29 23.30 -13.71
CA LYS A 188 -7.09 24.02 -14.17
C LYS A 188 -6.38 24.74 -13.04
N GLU A 189 -7.06 24.91 -11.92
CA GLU A 189 -6.49 25.47 -10.70
C GLU A 189 -5.64 24.40 -10.03
N LYS A 190 -4.53 24.85 -9.48
CA LYS A 190 -3.66 24.01 -8.68
C LYS A 190 -3.98 24.20 -7.22
N HIS A 191 -3.84 23.15 -6.44
CA HIS A 191 -4.14 23.16 -5.02
C HIS A 191 -2.98 22.54 -4.25
N SER A 192 -2.83 22.93 -2.99
CA SER A 192 -1.97 22.23 -2.05
C SER A 192 -2.46 20.79 -1.85
N PRO A 193 -1.58 19.87 -1.44
CA PRO A 193 -1.98 18.54 -0.98
C PRO A 193 -3.17 18.58 -0.03
N MET A 194 -4.09 17.63 -0.19
CA MET A 194 -5.29 17.46 0.66
C MET A 194 -5.37 16.00 1.10
N SER A 195 -5.69 15.77 2.37
CA SER A 195 -5.95 14.43 2.89
C SER A 195 -7.15 13.81 2.19
N THR A 196 -7.31 12.48 2.29
CA THR A 196 -8.47 11.80 1.72
C THR A 196 -9.78 12.39 2.26
N SER A 197 -9.86 12.64 3.57
CA SER A 197 -11.02 13.28 4.20
C SER A 197 -11.33 14.67 3.61
N GLU A 198 -10.32 15.52 3.45
CA GLU A 198 -10.47 16.85 2.83
C GLU A 198 -10.90 16.76 1.35
N VAL A 199 -10.41 15.76 0.61
CA VAL A 199 -10.84 15.48 -0.77
C VAL A 199 -12.32 15.13 -0.81
N TYR A 200 -12.82 14.27 0.09
CA TYR A 200 -14.25 13.94 0.17
C TYR A 200 -15.10 15.14 0.59
N GLU A 201 -14.65 15.94 1.55
CA GLU A 201 -15.35 17.18 1.96
C GLU A 201 -15.43 18.19 0.80
N SER A 202 -14.33 18.38 0.07
CA SER A 202 -14.30 19.23 -1.13
C SER A 202 -15.20 18.68 -2.24
N TYR A 203 -15.25 17.36 -2.43
CA TYR A 203 -16.13 16.72 -3.41
C TYR A 203 -17.60 17.10 -3.16
N PHE A 204 -18.08 16.98 -1.92
CA PHE A 204 -19.46 17.36 -1.58
C PHE A 204 -19.80 18.82 -1.87
N ASN A 205 -18.81 19.71 -1.89
CA ASN A 205 -19.00 21.14 -2.12
C ASN A 205 -18.91 21.52 -3.61
N ASP A 206 -17.86 21.08 -4.32
CA ASP A 206 -17.50 21.64 -5.63
C ASP A 206 -17.31 20.58 -6.74
N ASN A 207 -17.38 19.27 -6.43
CA ASN A 207 -17.24 18.15 -7.38
C ASN A 207 -16.03 18.29 -8.35
N LYS A 208 -14.82 18.54 -7.85
CA LYS A 208 -13.62 18.69 -8.70
C LYS A 208 -12.45 17.87 -8.19
N LEU A 209 -11.59 17.48 -9.14
CA LEU A 209 -10.22 17.07 -8.86
C LEU A 209 -9.30 18.25 -9.07
N TYR A 210 -8.15 18.25 -8.41
CA TYR A 210 -7.15 19.30 -8.49
C TYR A 210 -5.83 18.72 -8.94
N THR A 211 -5.18 19.42 -9.88
CA THR A 211 -3.77 19.17 -10.14
C THR A 211 -3.00 19.64 -8.92
N ILE A 212 -2.18 18.80 -8.33
CA ILE A 212 -1.48 19.18 -7.10
C ILE A 212 -0.23 19.99 -7.45
N GLU A 213 -0.08 21.12 -6.77
CA GLU A 213 1.21 21.81 -6.70
C GLU A 213 2.04 21.14 -5.62
N PHE A 214 2.85 20.16 -6.04
CA PHE A 214 3.92 19.67 -5.21
C PHE A 214 4.94 20.80 -5.08
N GLU A 215 5.27 21.21 -3.86
CA GLU A 215 6.55 21.87 -3.63
C GLU A 215 7.61 20.85 -4.02
N HIS A 216 8.08 20.92 -5.26
CA HIS A 216 9.24 20.16 -5.70
C HIS A 216 10.40 20.56 -4.79
N ASN A 217 10.69 19.74 -3.79
CA ASN A 217 12.08 19.57 -3.42
C ASN A 217 12.72 18.97 -4.67
N ASP A 218 13.65 19.69 -5.30
CA ASP A 218 14.39 19.25 -6.50
C ASP A 218 15.14 17.92 -6.31
N GLU A 219 15.08 17.33 -5.12
CA GLU A 219 15.29 15.92 -4.84
C GLU A 219 14.04 15.13 -5.25
N GLY A 220 13.71 15.07 -6.55
CA GLY A 220 12.70 14.13 -7.03
C GLY A 220 12.97 12.74 -6.45
N ILE A 221 11.94 11.94 -6.14
CA ILE A 221 12.13 10.61 -5.57
C ILE A 221 13.12 9.85 -6.46
N GLN A 222 14.35 9.77 -6.00
CA GLN A 222 15.44 9.19 -6.75
C GLN A 222 15.26 7.69 -6.51
N LEU A 223 14.44 7.05 -7.36
CA LEU A 223 14.05 5.63 -7.31
C LEU A 223 15.23 4.64 -7.45
N GLY A 224 16.47 5.08 -7.19
CA GLY A 224 17.69 4.29 -7.08
C GLY A 224 18.68 4.79 -6.01
N GLU A 225 18.34 5.83 -5.25
CA GLU A 225 19.14 6.37 -4.13
C GLU A 225 18.21 6.80 -2.99
N THR A 226 17.25 5.95 -2.59
CA THR A 226 16.55 6.20 -1.33
C THR A 226 17.58 6.35 -0.22
N ALA A 227 17.29 7.18 0.79
CA ALA A 227 18.13 7.30 1.99
C ALA A 227 18.51 5.91 2.52
N GLU A 228 17.65 4.92 2.31
CA GLU A 228 17.81 3.51 2.65
C GLU A 228 18.74 2.71 1.72
N TYR A 229 18.85 2.97 0.40
CA TYR A 229 19.87 2.33 -0.45
C TYR A 229 21.26 2.88 -0.15
N LYS A 230 21.35 4.20 0.09
CA LYS A 230 22.59 4.83 0.53
C LYS A 230 22.94 4.39 1.96
N TYR A 231 21.97 4.29 2.86
CA TYR A 231 22.14 3.72 4.20
C TYR A 231 22.46 2.23 4.12
N PHE A 232 21.89 1.45 3.21
CA PHE A 232 22.22 0.04 2.97
C PHE A 232 23.63 -0.12 2.45
N VAL A 233 24.09 0.70 1.49
CA VAL A 233 25.48 0.66 1.00
C VAL A 233 26.46 1.20 2.06
N GLU A 234 26.13 2.28 2.76
CA GLU A 234 26.94 2.83 3.86
C GLU A 234 26.98 1.89 5.07
N LEU A 235 25.88 1.19 5.37
CA LEU A 235 25.75 0.17 6.43
C LEU A 235 26.40 -1.15 6.00
N MET A 236 26.34 -1.56 4.74
CA MET A 236 27.08 -2.73 4.24
C MET A 236 28.58 -2.42 4.18
N GLU A 237 28.96 -1.20 3.82
CA GLU A 237 30.34 -0.72 3.95
C GLU A 237 30.76 -0.60 5.42
N GLU A 238 29.92 -0.07 6.31
CA GLU A 238 30.19 0.02 7.76
C GLU A 238 30.24 -1.37 8.38
N LEU A 239 29.31 -2.28 8.13
CA LEU A 239 29.31 -3.67 8.59
C LEU A 239 30.53 -4.43 8.06
N SER A 240 30.95 -4.17 6.81
CA SER A 240 32.21 -4.70 6.26
C SER A 240 33.46 -4.09 6.92
N LYS A 241 33.38 -2.85 7.40
CA LYS A 241 34.43 -2.15 8.16
C LYS A 241 34.35 -2.46 9.68
N ASN A 242 33.20 -2.92 10.18
CA ASN A 242 32.84 -2.98 11.60
C ASN A 242 33.06 -4.34 12.26
N ASP A 243 33.68 -5.32 11.60
CA ASP A 243 34.29 -6.45 12.31
C ASP A 243 35.34 -5.96 13.35
N LYS A 244 35.89 -4.75 13.14
CA LYS A 244 36.81 -4.06 14.09
C LYS A 244 36.16 -3.07 15.06
N ARG A 245 35.05 -2.40 14.71
CA ARG A 245 34.44 -1.36 15.55
C ARG A 245 33.39 -1.92 16.50
N LEU A 246 32.64 -2.96 16.08
CA LEU A 246 31.77 -3.72 16.98
C LEU A 246 32.59 -4.43 18.06
N SER A 247 33.76 -4.98 17.70
CA SER A 247 34.69 -5.56 18.69
C SER A 247 35.29 -4.51 19.64
N GLU A 248 35.53 -3.26 19.20
CA GLU A 248 35.95 -2.15 20.07
C GLU A 248 34.82 -1.59 20.95
N ILE A 249 33.58 -1.52 20.46
CA ILE A 249 32.42 -1.04 21.25
C ILE A 249 32.00 -2.09 22.28
N LEU A 250 32.01 -3.38 21.93
CA LEU A 250 31.85 -4.49 22.88
C LEU A 250 32.99 -4.56 23.91
N SER A 251 34.13 -3.89 23.64
CA SER A 251 35.23 -3.74 24.60
C SER A 251 35.04 -2.55 25.56
N LYS A 252 34.06 -1.67 25.34
CA LYS A 252 33.74 -0.57 26.26
C LYS A 252 32.83 -1.06 27.38
N LYS A 253 33.25 -0.79 28.61
CA LYS A 253 32.69 -1.40 29.82
C LYS A 253 31.33 -0.86 30.28
N ILE A 254 30.79 0.23 29.71
CA ILE A 254 29.49 0.82 30.12
C ILE A 254 28.87 1.58 28.92
N ILE A 255 27.62 1.25 28.58
CA ILE A 255 26.70 1.94 27.65
C ILE A 255 25.44 2.30 28.48
N THR A 256 24.79 3.44 28.24
CA THR A 256 23.57 3.83 28.99
C THR A 256 22.33 3.08 28.49
N GLU A 257 21.26 2.97 29.31
CA GLU A 257 20.04 2.23 28.95
C GLU A 257 19.23 2.91 27.82
N GLU A 258 19.29 4.24 27.71
CA GLU A 258 18.63 5.01 26.66
C GLU A 258 19.32 4.82 25.30
N GLU A 259 20.67 4.88 25.27
CA GLU A 259 21.46 4.59 24.07
C GLU A 259 21.34 3.12 23.65
N LYS A 260 21.22 2.19 24.61
CA LYS A 260 20.91 0.78 24.31
C LYS A 260 19.56 0.67 23.61
N TYR A 261 18.52 1.34 24.11
CA TYR A 261 17.17 1.26 23.57
C TYR A 261 17.07 1.85 22.15
N GLU A 262 17.73 2.98 21.87
CA GLU A 262 17.76 3.58 20.52
C GLU A 262 18.56 2.75 19.52
N ILE A 263 19.75 2.26 19.92
CA ILE A 263 20.58 1.38 19.07
C ILE A 263 19.85 0.05 18.83
N HIS A 264 19.17 -0.48 19.85
CA HIS A 264 18.35 -1.68 19.79
C HIS A 264 17.20 -1.53 18.80
N ASN A 265 16.38 -0.49 18.92
CA ASN A 265 15.26 -0.26 18.02
C ASN A 265 15.74 -0.01 16.58
N SER A 266 16.83 0.75 16.39
CA SER A 266 17.34 1.06 15.05
C SER A 266 17.91 -0.17 14.33
N LEU A 267 18.71 -0.99 15.02
CA LEU A 267 19.28 -2.22 14.44
C LEU A 267 18.22 -3.33 14.27
N PHE A 268 17.27 -3.44 15.20
CA PHE A 268 16.18 -4.40 15.13
C PHE A 268 15.24 -4.09 13.96
N ASN A 269 14.82 -2.83 13.82
CA ASN A 269 13.94 -2.40 12.74
C ASN A 269 14.63 -2.49 11.38
N ALA A 270 15.91 -2.10 11.26
CA ALA A 270 16.65 -2.19 10.00
C ALA A 270 16.84 -3.65 9.54
N ASN A 271 17.20 -4.57 10.43
CA ASN A 271 17.41 -5.97 10.07
C ASN A 271 16.10 -6.67 9.69
N ILE A 272 15.01 -6.43 10.42
CA ILE A 272 13.69 -6.99 10.08
C ILE A 272 13.18 -6.44 8.74
N ARG A 273 13.34 -5.12 8.49
CA ARG A 273 12.96 -4.53 7.20
C ARG A 273 13.75 -5.12 6.05
N ILE A 274 15.06 -5.33 6.19
CA ILE A 274 15.89 -5.98 5.16
C ILE A 274 15.43 -7.42 4.89
N ILE A 275 15.14 -8.21 5.93
CA ILE A 275 14.65 -9.58 5.77
C ILE A 275 13.28 -9.59 5.08
N MET A 276 12.34 -8.77 5.56
CA MET A 276 11.00 -8.67 5.00
C MET A 276 11.02 -8.14 3.56
N ALA A 277 11.91 -7.19 3.24
CA ALA A 277 12.17 -6.66 1.91
C ALA A 277 12.64 -7.74 0.93
N LEU A 278 13.61 -8.55 1.37
CA LEU A 278 14.13 -9.67 0.60
C LEU A 278 13.09 -10.79 0.42
N MET A 279 12.16 -10.95 1.36
CA MET A 279 11.05 -11.91 1.26
C MET A 279 9.89 -11.40 0.38
N ALA A 280 9.65 -10.09 0.36
CA ALA A 280 8.52 -9.49 -0.35
C ALA A 280 8.80 -9.21 -1.84
N ASN A 281 10.06 -9.25 -2.28
CA ASN A 281 10.47 -8.81 -3.60
C ASN A 281 11.44 -9.77 -4.30
N ASP A 282 10.88 -10.62 -5.16
CA ASP A 282 11.61 -11.64 -5.92
C ASP A 282 12.78 -11.08 -6.76
N LYS A 283 12.68 -9.83 -7.24
CA LYS A 283 13.77 -9.19 -8.01
C LYS A 283 14.94 -8.82 -7.10
N LEU A 284 14.67 -8.35 -5.88
CA LEU A 284 15.68 -8.04 -4.88
C LEU A 284 16.36 -9.32 -4.38
N SER A 285 15.59 -10.37 -4.11
CA SER A 285 16.15 -11.69 -3.76
C SER A 285 17.02 -12.24 -4.90
N GLN A 286 16.55 -12.18 -6.14
CA GLN A 286 17.32 -12.65 -7.30
C GLN A 286 18.61 -11.85 -7.50
N LYS A 287 18.58 -10.51 -7.34
CA LYS A 287 19.80 -9.69 -7.37
C LYS A 287 20.79 -10.08 -6.26
N LEU A 288 20.30 -10.38 -5.06
CA LEU A 288 21.15 -10.85 -3.96
C LEU A 288 21.81 -12.20 -4.32
N PHE A 289 21.04 -13.12 -4.91
CA PHE A 289 21.55 -14.39 -5.42
C PHE A 289 22.58 -14.20 -6.54
N ASP A 290 22.36 -13.26 -7.45
CA ASP A 290 23.28 -12.97 -8.56
C ASP A 290 24.61 -12.38 -8.07
N ILE A 291 24.59 -11.57 -7.01
CA ILE A 291 25.78 -10.92 -6.44
C ILE A 291 26.61 -11.91 -5.60
N MET A 292 25.95 -12.69 -4.75
CA MET A 292 26.64 -13.48 -3.72
C MET A 292 26.74 -14.97 -4.06
N GLY A 293 25.92 -15.44 -5.01
CA GLY A 293 25.73 -16.86 -5.32
C GLY A 293 24.74 -17.53 -4.37
N GLU A 294 23.97 -18.48 -4.90
CA GLU A 294 22.82 -19.13 -4.26
C GLU A 294 23.10 -19.61 -2.82
N GLN A 295 24.17 -20.39 -2.62
CA GLN A 295 24.53 -20.92 -1.31
C GLN A 295 24.92 -19.84 -0.29
N LYS A 296 25.61 -18.77 -0.71
CA LYS A 296 26.06 -17.72 0.21
C LYS A 296 24.92 -16.78 0.57
N ALA A 297 24.02 -16.48 -0.37
CA ALA A 297 22.83 -15.70 -0.09
C ALA A 297 21.86 -16.47 0.82
N ALA A 298 21.67 -17.78 0.61
CA ALA A 298 20.88 -18.63 1.50
C ALA A 298 21.48 -18.69 2.91
N SER A 299 22.80 -18.92 3.03
CA SER A 299 23.51 -18.87 4.32
C SER A 299 23.41 -17.50 4.97
N PHE A 300 23.50 -16.41 4.22
CA PHE A 300 23.38 -15.05 4.74
C PHE A 300 21.97 -14.79 5.30
N ILE A 301 20.92 -15.20 4.58
CA ILE A 301 19.53 -15.10 5.06
C ILE A 301 19.36 -15.93 6.34
N ASP A 302 19.89 -17.15 6.38
CA ASP A 302 19.85 -18.02 7.56
C ASP A 302 20.66 -17.43 8.73
N ASP A 303 21.83 -16.85 8.49
CA ASP A 303 22.69 -16.24 9.51
C ASP A 303 22.06 -14.99 10.10
N VAL A 304 21.41 -14.15 9.28
CA VAL A 304 20.67 -12.97 9.73
C VAL A 304 19.44 -13.40 10.53
N ASN A 305 18.69 -14.42 10.07
CA ASN A 305 17.55 -14.98 10.81
C ASN A 305 17.98 -15.56 12.15
N ASN A 306 19.03 -16.39 12.18
CA ASN A 306 19.54 -17.01 13.41
C ASN A 306 20.13 -15.97 14.37
N SER A 307 20.84 -14.96 13.88
CA SER A 307 21.36 -13.86 14.71
C SER A 307 20.23 -13.04 15.31
N THR A 308 19.16 -12.81 14.54
CA THR A 308 17.96 -12.11 15.01
C THR A 308 17.24 -12.93 16.09
N ILE A 309 17.09 -14.24 15.89
CA ILE A 309 16.49 -15.17 16.86
C ILE A 309 17.35 -15.25 18.14
N GLU A 310 18.68 -15.38 18.03
CA GLU A 310 19.56 -15.49 19.19
C GLU A 310 19.60 -14.19 20.01
N VAL A 311 19.48 -13.04 19.33
CA VAL A 311 19.30 -11.73 19.98
C VAL A 311 17.94 -11.67 20.66
N MET A 312 16.85 -12.05 19.99
CA MET A 312 15.51 -12.13 20.58
C MET A 312 15.47 -13.04 21.82
N ASP A 313 16.07 -14.22 21.75
CA ASP A 313 16.14 -15.17 22.87
C ASP A 313 16.93 -14.59 24.04
N LYS A 314 18.05 -13.89 23.79
CA LYS A 314 18.80 -13.21 24.86
C LYS A 314 18.00 -12.08 25.50
N ILE A 315 17.22 -11.34 24.71
CA ILE A 315 16.37 -10.25 25.20
C ILE A 315 15.21 -10.81 26.03
N ILE A 316 14.50 -11.82 25.51
CA ILE A 316 13.40 -12.51 26.22
C ILE A 316 13.93 -13.09 27.53
N ASN A 317 15.09 -13.75 27.52
CA ASN A 317 15.67 -14.30 28.74
C ASN A 317 16.13 -13.23 29.73
N THR A 318 16.55 -12.04 29.25
CA THR A 318 16.92 -10.91 30.11
C THR A 318 15.67 -10.31 30.77
N ILE A 319 14.62 -10.05 30.00
CA ILE A 319 13.32 -9.55 30.50
C ILE A 319 12.70 -10.54 31.50
N MET A 320 12.71 -11.84 31.17
CA MET A 320 12.17 -12.89 32.04
C MET A 320 13.03 -13.18 33.28
N SER A 321 14.25 -12.65 33.34
CA SER A 321 15.15 -12.76 34.51
C SER A 321 15.05 -11.57 35.48
N GLU A 322 14.41 -10.47 35.08
CA GLU A 322 14.20 -9.29 35.93
C GLU A 322 12.86 -9.31 36.69
N ASP A 323 11.98 -10.28 36.40
CA ASP A 323 10.71 -10.54 37.10
C ASP A 323 10.79 -11.69 38.15
N ASN A 324 11.99 -12.05 38.63
CA ASN A 324 12.19 -13.00 39.74
C ASN A 324 13.11 -12.48 40.86
#